data_AF-A0A3M9ZKU4-F1
#
_entry.id   AF-A0A3M9ZKU4-F1
#
_cell.length_a   1.000
_cell.length_b   1.000
_cell.length_c   1.000
_cell.angle_alpha   90.00
_cell.angle_beta   90.00
_cell.angle_gamma   90.00
#
_symmetry.space_group_name_H-M   'P 1'
#
loop_
_entity.id
_entity.type
_entity.pdbx_description
1 polymer ?
#
loop_
_entity_poly.entity_id
_entity_poly.type
_entity_poly.pdbx_seq_one_letter_code
_entity_poly.pdbx_strand_id
1 'polypeptide(L)'
;MAEGEFRNTFAPDYDGETIGVEAVIEELRHGMVREGDLPAEVHDAVATELERRERELISPERAVILLIGAMGEVRGTSLLHKCAFLVDVEMYSRESRDIYTMFGWKPHRHGPHSEWFGRYVDEAVRDGLVEEFPALQQDFGDSAGYRLTGTGKKEFAALLEAFTNDVKKIREIMAKAAPGQSLDRLISYIYKHYPEHAHKNVI
;
A
#
# COMPACT_ATOMS: atom_id res chain seq x y z
N MET A 1 7.65 25.87 -22.03
CA MET A 1 7.75 24.52 -21.44
C MET A 1 6.86 24.54 -20.23
N ALA A 2 5.98 23.56 -20.06
CA ALA A 2 5.23 23.44 -18.82
C ALA A 2 6.21 23.16 -17.66
N GLU A 3 5.79 23.44 -16.44
CA GLU A 3 6.58 23.11 -15.25
C GLU A 3 6.82 21.59 -15.23
N GLY A 4 8.09 21.17 -15.17
CA GLY A 4 8.47 19.76 -15.19
C GLY A 4 8.66 19.11 -16.57
N GLU A 5 8.67 19.88 -17.67
CA GLU A 5 9.05 19.39 -19.01
C GLU A 5 10.48 19.80 -19.39
N PHE A 6 11.25 18.83 -19.86
CA PHE A 6 12.65 19.02 -20.28
C PHE A 6 12.80 18.71 -21.76
N ARG A 7 13.74 19.37 -22.42
CA ARG A 7 14.17 18.95 -23.76
C ARG A 7 14.81 17.57 -23.66
N ASN A 8 14.34 16.62 -24.47
CA ASN A 8 14.88 15.27 -24.45
C ASN A 8 16.24 15.24 -25.14
N THR A 9 17.32 15.23 -24.35
CA THR A 9 18.70 15.08 -24.81
C THR A 9 19.40 13.85 -24.23
N PHE A 10 18.72 13.09 -23.38
CA PHE A 10 19.29 12.06 -22.52
C PHE A 10 18.49 10.74 -22.52
N ALA A 11 17.31 10.69 -23.17
CA ALA A 11 16.51 9.48 -23.34
C ALA A 11 16.34 9.16 -24.85
N PRO A 12 17.33 8.48 -25.49
CA PRO A 12 17.34 8.28 -26.93
C PRO A 12 16.22 7.36 -27.44
N ASP A 13 15.69 6.49 -26.58
CA ASP A 13 14.61 5.54 -26.91
C ASP A 13 13.20 6.13 -26.67
N TYR A 14 13.11 7.35 -26.14
CA TYR A 14 11.85 8.05 -25.92
C TYR A 14 11.46 8.89 -27.14
N ASP A 15 10.36 8.54 -27.79
CA ASP A 15 9.83 9.24 -28.97
C ASP A 15 9.17 10.58 -28.55
N GLY A 16 9.99 11.61 -28.39
CA GLY A 16 9.52 12.97 -28.11
C GLY A 16 10.65 13.99 -27.97
N GLU A 17 10.43 15.22 -28.46
CA GLU A 17 11.39 16.34 -28.31
C GLU A 17 11.43 16.87 -26.86
N THR A 18 10.38 16.60 -26.08
CA THR A 18 10.28 16.92 -24.67
C THR A 18 9.85 15.71 -23.85
N ILE A 19 10.36 15.61 -22.63
CA ILE A 19 10.05 14.55 -21.67
C ILE A 19 9.67 15.18 -20.32
N GLY A 20 8.57 14.73 -19.74
CA GLY A 20 8.13 15.20 -18.42
C GLY A 20 8.85 14.47 -17.28
N VAL A 21 8.94 15.08 -16.09
CA VAL A 21 9.61 14.49 -14.90
C VAL A 21 9.08 13.09 -14.56
N GLU A 22 7.77 12.86 -14.73
CA GLU A 22 7.11 11.56 -14.55
C GLU A 22 7.70 10.47 -15.46
N ALA A 23 7.83 10.77 -16.75
CA ALA A 23 8.39 9.86 -17.73
C ALA A 23 9.88 9.63 -17.48
N VAL A 24 10.63 10.65 -17.06
CA VAL A 24 12.04 10.48 -16.66
C VAL A 24 12.18 9.48 -15.50
N ILE A 25 11.31 9.56 -14.49
CA ILE A 25 11.30 8.62 -13.36
C ILE A 25 11.00 7.19 -13.83
N GLU A 26 10.06 7.00 -14.77
CA GLU A 26 9.78 5.69 -15.35
C GLU A 26 10.95 5.13 -16.16
N GLU A 27 11.58 5.93 -17.00
CA GLU A 27 12.74 5.53 -17.82
C GLU A 27 13.95 5.13 -16.93
N LEU A 28 14.21 5.88 -15.85
CA LEU A 28 15.21 5.53 -14.84
C LEU A 28 14.91 4.18 -14.18
N ARG A 29 13.64 3.96 -13.79
CA ARG A 29 13.20 2.72 -13.12
C ARG A 29 13.38 1.50 -14.02
N HIS A 30 13.14 1.66 -15.32
CA HIS A 30 13.34 0.59 -16.30
C HIS A 30 14.79 0.45 -16.77
N GLY A 31 15.70 1.33 -16.31
CA GLY A 31 17.12 1.32 -16.70
C GLY A 31 17.37 1.76 -18.14
N MET A 32 16.38 2.39 -18.78
CA MET A 32 16.46 2.92 -20.14
C MET A 32 17.25 4.22 -20.18
N VAL A 33 17.26 4.96 -19.07
CA VAL A 33 18.11 6.13 -18.82
C VAL A 33 19.00 5.86 -17.61
N ARG A 34 20.26 6.31 -17.66
CA ARG A 34 21.17 6.25 -16.52
C ARG A 34 21.15 7.57 -15.77
N GLU A 35 21.16 7.51 -14.45
CA GLU A 35 21.15 8.70 -13.59
C GLU A 35 22.32 9.66 -13.90
N GLY A 36 23.51 9.11 -14.19
CA GLY A 36 24.70 9.91 -14.53
C GLY A 36 24.63 10.64 -15.88
N ASP A 37 23.66 10.30 -16.74
CA ASP A 37 23.46 10.93 -18.05
C ASP A 37 22.43 12.07 -17.97
N LEU A 38 21.80 12.30 -16.81
CA LEU A 38 20.81 13.37 -16.62
C LEU A 38 21.49 14.74 -16.49
N PRO A 39 20.98 15.77 -17.18
CA PRO A 39 21.32 17.16 -16.88
C PRO A 39 20.98 17.51 -15.41
N ALA A 40 21.78 18.39 -14.79
CA ALA A 40 21.60 18.76 -13.39
C ALA A 40 20.18 19.27 -13.07
N GLU A 41 19.60 20.08 -13.96
CA GLU A 41 18.22 20.59 -13.84
C GLU A 41 17.15 19.48 -13.84
N VAL A 42 17.41 18.37 -14.54
CA VAL A 42 16.52 17.19 -14.55
C VAL A 42 16.70 16.40 -13.26
N HIS A 43 17.93 16.27 -12.76
CA HIS A 43 18.23 15.60 -11.50
C HIS A 43 17.52 16.29 -10.33
N ASP A 44 17.65 17.62 -10.21
CA ASP A 44 17.00 18.41 -9.16
C ASP A 44 15.47 18.30 -9.22
N ALA A 45 14.90 18.30 -10.43
CA ALA A 45 13.47 18.16 -10.61
C ALA A 45 12.96 16.75 -10.28
N VAL A 46 13.69 15.71 -10.69
CA VAL A 46 13.39 14.32 -10.31
C VAL A 46 13.47 14.15 -8.79
N ALA A 47 14.50 14.70 -8.14
CA ALA A 47 14.63 14.66 -6.69
C ALA A 47 13.44 15.37 -6.00
N THR A 48 13.10 16.57 -6.46
CA THR A 48 11.95 17.34 -5.94
C THR A 48 10.63 16.58 -6.10
N GLU A 49 10.44 15.94 -7.25
CA GLU A 49 9.23 15.16 -7.54
C GLU A 49 9.18 13.87 -6.71
N LEU A 50 10.31 13.17 -6.53
CA LEU A 50 10.39 12.01 -5.65
C LEU A 50 10.10 12.39 -4.19
N GLU A 51 10.62 13.52 -3.70
CA GLU A 51 10.28 14.05 -2.37
C GLU A 51 8.79 14.40 -2.27
N ARG A 52 8.22 15.02 -3.32
CA ARG A 52 6.78 15.32 -3.38
C ARG A 52 5.96 14.03 -3.29
N ARG A 53 6.28 13.03 -4.10
CA ARG A 53 5.63 11.71 -4.06
C ARG A 53 5.80 11.04 -2.72
N GLU A 54 6.98 11.11 -2.12
CA GLU A 54 7.19 10.57 -0.79
C GLU A 54 6.31 11.28 0.25
N ARG A 55 6.11 12.60 0.13
CA ARG A 55 5.22 13.34 1.03
C ARG A 55 3.73 13.06 0.78
N GLU A 56 3.34 12.87 -0.47
CA GLU A 56 1.93 12.87 -0.89
C GLU A 56 1.36 11.48 -1.14
N LEU A 57 2.19 10.50 -1.50
CA LEU A 57 1.79 9.12 -1.74
C LEU A 57 2.19 8.24 -0.56
N ILE A 58 1.23 7.44 -0.10
CA ILE A 58 1.49 6.39 0.87
C ILE A 58 2.31 5.29 0.19
N SER A 59 3.50 5.03 0.71
CA SER A 59 4.28 3.85 0.35
C SER A 59 3.65 2.58 0.96
N PRO A 60 3.90 1.39 0.40
CA PRO A 60 3.43 0.12 0.96
C PRO A 60 3.79 -0.09 2.44
N GLU A 61 5.00 0.30 2.83
CA GLU A 61 5.50 0.20 4.20
C GLU A 61 4.69 1.12 5.14
N ARG A 62 4.48 2.37 4.73
CA ARG A 62 3.68 3.34 5.48
C ARG A 62 2.21 2.91 5.59
N ALA A 63 1.67 2.29 4.54
CA ALA A 63 0.31 1.75 4.55
C ALA A 63 0.13 0.68 5.64
N VAL A 64 1.09 -0.21 5.85
CA VAL A 64 1.04 -1.21 6.93
C VAL A 64 0.96 -0.54 8.31
N ILE A 65 1.80 0.47 8.55
CA ILE A 65 1.83 1.20 9.82
C ILE A 65 0.52 1.97 10.04
N LEU A 66 0.02 2.65 9.01
CA LEU A 66 -1.26 3.37 9.05
C LEU A 66 -2.43 2.42 9.29
N LEU A 67 -2.46 1.26 8.64
CA LEU A 67 -3.50 0.25 8.79
C LEU A 67 -3.55 -0.29 10.23
N ILE A 68 -2.43 -0.81 10.72
CA ILE A 68 -2.35 -1.39 12.06
C ILE A 68 -2.58 -0.30 13.11
N GLY A 69 -2.01 0.89 12.94
CA GLY A 69 -2.24 2.02 13.85
C GLY A 69 -3.70 2.49 13.88
N ALA A 70 -4.39 2.49 12.74
CA ALA A 70 -5.81 2.84 12.65
C ALA A 70 -6.71 1.79 13.35
N MET A 71 -6.35 0.51 13.25
CA MET A 71 -7.07 -0.61 13.86
C MET A 71 -6.69 -0.87 15.32
N GLY A 72 -5.52 -0.41 15.75
CA GLY A 72 -4.94 -0.68 17.06
C GLY A 72 -4.22 -2.04 17.11
N GLU A 73 -4.95 -3.06 17.55
CA GLU A 73 -4.48 -4.44 17.61
C GLU A 73 -5.30 -5.27 16.63
N VAL A 74 -4.66 -6.15 15.85
CA VAL A 74 -5.33 -7.03 14.89
C VAL A 74 -5.02 -8.48 15.27
N ARG A 75 -6.05 -9.29 15.53
CA ARG A 75 -5.88 -10.71 15.87
C ARG A 75 -6.18 -11.58 14.66
N GLY A 76 -5.13 -12.18 14.09
CA GLY A 76 -5.20 -13.07 12.96
C GLY A 76 -4.55 -12.51 11.69
N THR A 77 -3.63 -13.27 11.11
CA THR A 77 -2.95 -12.95 9.86
C THR A 77 -3.92 -12.84 8.68
N SER A 78 -4.91 -13.72 8.61
CA SER A 78 -5.96 -13.69 7.59
C SER A 78 -6.83 -12.46 7.70
N LEU A 79 -7.19 -12.06 8.93
CA LEU A 79 -7.93 -10.83 9.19
C LEU A 79 -7.15 -9.61 8.71
N LEU A 80 -5.87 -9.51 9.11
CA LEU A 80 -5.00 -8.41 8.69
C LEU A 80 -4.91 -8.32 7.15
N HIS A 81 -4.71 -9.45 6.46
CA HIS A 81 -4.71 -9.49 4.99
C HIS A 81 -6.01 -8.99 4.38
N LYS A 82 -7.17 -9.37 4.94
CA LYS A 82 -8.46 -8.96 4.38
C LYS A 82 -8.75 -7.48 4.64
N CYS A 83 -8.35 -6.96 5.79
CA CYS A 83 -8.43 -5.55 6.11
C CYS A 83 -7.56 -4.74 5.14
N ALA A 84 -6.32 -5.19 4.91
CA ALA A 84 -5.39 -4.56 3.97
C ALA A 84 -5.92 -4.57 2.54
N PHE A 85 -6.43 -5.71 2.06
CA PHE A 85 -7.08 -5.78 0.75
C PHE A 85 -8.17 -4.74 0.60
N LEU A 86 -9.08 -4.69 1.58
CA LEU A 86 -10.23 -3.81 1.48
C LEU A 86 -9.83 -2.32 1.49
N VAL A 87 -8.84 -1.97 2.31
CA VAL A 87 -8.27 -0.63 2.35
C VAL A 87 -7.62 -0.27 1.02
N ASP A 88 -6.81 -1.17 0.45
CA ASP A 88 -6.13 -0.95 -0.82
C ASP A 88 -7.14 -0.70 -1.96
N VAL A 89 -8.17 -1.55 -2.08
CA VAL A 89 -9.16 -1.42 -3.16
C VAL A 89 -10.15 -0.26 -2.98
N GLU A 90 -10.54 0.08 -1.74
CA GLU A 90 -11.49 1.19 -1.51
C GLU A 90 -10.80 2.56 -1.54
N MET A 91 -9.49 2.64 -1.25
CA MET A 91 -8.75 3.90 -1.21
C MET A 91 -7.97 4.17 -2.49
N TYR A 92 -7.23 3.20 -3.02
CA TYR A 92 -6.26 3.46 -4.09
C TYR A 92 -6.73 2.99 -5.47
N SER A 93 -7.54 1.92 -5.53
CA SER A 93 -8.04 1.36 -6.80
C SER A 93 -9.25 2.10 -7.40
N ARG A 94 -9.86 3.05 -6.69
CA ARG A 94 -11.08 3.74 -7.18
C ARG A 94 -10.84 4.99 -8.02
N GLU A 95 -9.75 5.72 -7.75
CA GLU A 95 -9.42 6.94 -8.49
C GLU A 95 -8.60 6.66 -9.75
N SER A 96 -7.73 5.66 -9.70
CA SER A 96 -7.05 5.12 -10.88
C SER A 96 -7.76 3.83 -11.30
N ARG A 97 -8.51 3.84 -12.40
CA ARG A 97 -9.13 2.61 -12.97
C ARG A 97 -8.10 1.62 -13.55
N ASP A 98 -6.82 1.82 -13.25
CA ASP A 98 -5.76 0.90 -13.61
C ASP A 98 -5.58 -0.13 -12.50
N ILE A 99 -5.37 -1.36 -12.95
CA ILE A 99 -5.52 -2.63 -12.23
C ILE A 99 -4.42 -2.82 -11.14
N TYR A 100 -3.65 -1.77 -10.82
CA TYR A 100 -2.50 -1.83 -9.93
C TYR A 100 -2.87 -1.48 -8.50
N THR A 101 -3.37 -2.46 -7.77
CA THR A 101 -3.44 -2.39 -6.30
C THR A 101 -2.03 -2.35 -5.72
N MET A 102 -1.82 -1.61 -4.63
CA MET A 102 -0.52 -1.42 -3.98
C MET A 102 0.19 -2.76 -3.67
N PHE A 103 -0.57 -3.79 -3.32
CA PHE A 103 -0.02 -5.09 -2.93
C PHE A 103 -0.24 -6.20 -3.95
N GLY A 104 -0.72 -5.93 -5.16
CA GLY A 104 -0.89 -6.94 -6.21
C GLY A 104 -1.75 -8.15 -5.80
N TRP A 105 -2.97 -7.90 -5.31
CA TRP A 105 -3.84 -8.94 -4.75
C TRP A 105 -4.27 -10.02 -5.75
N LYS A 106 -4.25 -11.28 -5.32
CA LYS A 106 -4.70 -12.43 -6.10
C LYS A 106 -5.90 -13.11 -5.44
N PRO A 107 -6.88 -13.63 -6.20
CA PRO A 107 -7.95 -14.46 -5.65
C PRO A 107 -7.38 -15.71 -4.97
N HIS A 108 -7.93 -16.08 -3.81
CA HIS A 108 -7.53 -17.28 -3.08
C HIS A 108 -8.74 -17.93 -2.37
N ARG A 109 -8.60 -19.19 -1.92
CA ARG A 109 -9.72 -20.01 -1.38
C ARG A 109 -10.46 -19.38 -0.19
N HIS A 110 -9.79 -18.49 0.54
CA HIS A 110 -10.35 -17.77 1.68
C HIS A 110 -10.43 -16.27 1.39
N GLY A 111 -10.67 -15.88 0.14
CA GLY A 111 -10.63 -14.50 -0.32
C GLY A 111 -9.22 -13.98 -0.64
N PRO A 112 -9.08 -12.71 -1.05
CA PRO A 112 -7.88 -12.16 -1.66
C PRO A 112 -6.64 -12.28 -0.79
N HIS A 113 -5.51 -12.58 -1.41
CA HIS A 113 -4.23 -12.77 -0.75
C HIS A 113 -3.11 -12.06 -1.51
N SER A 114 -2.11 -11.58 -0.80
CA SER A 114 -0.94 -10.93 -1.36
C SER A 114 0.32 -11.36 -0.60
N GLU A 115 1.27 -11.93 -1.34
CA GLU A 115 2.61 -12.23 -0.81
C GLU A 115 3.39 -10.93 -0.53
N TRP A 116 3.16 -9.88 -1.32
CA TRP A 116 3.82 -8.58 -1.15
C TRP A 116 3.41 -7.91 0.16
N PHE A 117 2.11 -7.90 0.46
CA PHE A 117 1.63 -7.40 1.75
C PHE A 117 2.25 -8.16 2.93
N GLY A 118 2.30 -9.50 2.84
CA GLY A 118 2.95 -10.33 3.85
C GLY A 118 4.41 -9.94 4.09
N ARG A 119 5.19 -9.73 3.02
CA ARG A 119 6.58 -9.26 3.13
C ARG A 119 6.70 -7.92 3.85
N TYR A 120 5.85 -6.94 3.54
CA TYR A 120 5.88 -5.65 4.22
C TYR A 120 5.50 -5.73 5.71
N VAL A 121 4.61 -6.66 6.08
CA VAL A 121 4.34 -6.96 7.50
C VAL A 121 5.57 -7.58 8.15
N ASP A 122 6.21 -8.56 7.53
CA ASP A 122 7.41 -9.22 8.05
C ASP A 122 8.58 -8.22 8.21
N GLU A 123 8.74 -7.30 7.26
CA GLU A 123 9.73 -6.22 7.33
C GLU A 123 9.42 -5.25 8.47
N ALA A 124 8.16 -4.82 8.62
CA ALA A 124 7.76 -3.97 9.74
C ALA A 124 7.97 -4.64 11.11
N VAL A 125 7.82 -5.98 11.18
CA VAL A 125 8.15 -6.77 12.38
C VAL A 125 9.66 -6.82 12.61
N ARG A 126 10.44 -7.15 11.58
CA ARG A 126 11.91 -7.21 11.62
C ARG A 126 12.52 -5.88 12.05
N ASP A 127 11.96 -4.78 11.56
CA ASP A 127 12.45 -3.42 11.80
C ASP A 127 11.92 -2.86 13.14
N GLY A 128 11.14 -3.66 13.89
CA GLY A 128 10.68 -3.33 15.24
C GLY A 128 9.59 -2.26 15.28
N LEU A 129 8.89 -2.03 14.17
CA LEU A 129 7.73 -1.13 14.10
C LEU A 129 6.43 -1.84 14.50
N VAL A 130 6.33 -3.13 14.16
CA VAL A 130 5.20 -4.01 14.50
C VAL A 130 5.70 -5.11 15.44
N GLU A 131 4.88 -5.46 16.43
CA GLU A 131 5.07 -6.65 17.26
C GLU A 131 4.06 -7.72 16.81
N GLU A 132 4.57 -8.90 16.49
CA GLU A 132 3.77 -10.12 16.37
C GLU A 132 3.63 -10.78 17.75
N PHE A 133 2.42 -11.12 18.16
CA PHE A 133 2.14 -11.77 19.44
C PHE A 133 1.22 -12.99 19.27
N PRO A 134 1.26 -13.97 20.19
CA PRO A 134 0.36 -15.11 20.13
C PRO A 134 -1.10 -14.69 20.32
N ALA A 135 -1.94 -14.90 19.30
CA ALA A 135 -3.37 -14.75 19.38
C ALA A 135 -4.00 -16.12 19.66
N LEU A 136 -4.50 -16.31 20.89
CA LEU A 136 -5.31 -17.48 21.22
C LEU A 136 -6.70 -17.32 20.59
N GLN A 137 -6.83 -17.60 19.30
CA GLN A 137 -8.12 -17.83 18.65
C GLN A 137 -8.26 -19.32 18.32
N GLN A 138 -9.40 -19.89 18.72
CA GLN A 138 -9.64 -21.34 18.69
C GLN A 138 -10.01 -21.91 17.31
N ASP A 139 -10.37 -21.08 16.31
CA ASP A 139 -11.20 -21.60 15.21
C ASP A 139 -10.60 -21.58 13.79
N PHE A 140 -9.47 -20.90 13.52
CA PHE A 140 -9.03 -20.71 12.11
C PHE A 140 -7.55 -20.90 11.81
N GLY A 141 -6.75 -21.43 12.75
CA GLY A 141 -5.34 -21.75 12.51
C GLY A 141 -4.40 -20.52 12.46
N ASP A 142 -4.94 -19.31 12.58
CA ASP A 142 -4.16 -18.10 12.79
C ASP A 142 -3.76 -17.98 14.27
N SER A 143 -2.48 -18.21 14.56
CA SER A 143 -1.91 -18.11 15.90
C SER A 143 -1.29 -16.74 16.21
N ALA A 144 -1.29 -15.82 15.25
CA ALA A 144 -0.58 -14.55 15.34
C ALA A 144 -1.55 -13.35 15.37
N GLY A 145 -1.22 -12.38 16.21
CA GLY A 145 -1.79 -11.03 16.19
C GLY A 145 -0.69 -9.99 16.02
N TYR A 146 -1.08 -8.80 15.57
CA TYR A 146 -0.17 -7.71 15.22
C TYR A 146 -0.60 -6.42 15.89
N ARG A 147 0.37 -5.66 16.41
CA ARG A 147 0.15 -4.32 16.96
C ARG A 147 1.40 -3.46 16.77
N LEU A 148 1.25 -2.14 16.77
CA LEU A 148 2.41 -1.25 16.73
C LEU A 148 3.22 -1.30 18.04
N THR A 149 4.54 -1.34 17.91
CA THR A 149 5.48 -1.17 19.04
C THR A 149 5.50 0.29 19.53
N GLY A 150 6.30 0.59 20.55
CA GLY A 150 6.57 1.98 20.94
C GLY A 150 7.17 2.81 19.80
N THR A 151 8.07 2.22 19.00
CA THR A 151 8.66 2.86 17.82
C THR A 151 7.63 3.01 16.71
N GLY A 152 6.87 1.96 16.40
CA GLY A 152 5.81 2.03 15.39
C GLY A 152 4.72 3.04 15.72
N LYS A 153 4.38 3.24 17.00
CA LYS A 153 3.43 4.29 17.42
C LYS A 153 3.96 5.71 17.18
N LYS A 154 5.27 5.93 17.33
CA LYS A 154 5.89 7.23 17.01
C LYS A 154 5.84 7.48 15.50
N GLU A 155 6.18 6.45 14.72
CA GLU A 155 6.09 6.50 13.25
C GLU A 155 4.65 6.80 12.79
N PHE A 156 3.68 6.06 13.33
CA PHE A 156 2.26 6.30 13.06
C PHE A 156 1.82 7.72 13.42
N ALA A 157 2.30 8.28 14.53
CA ALA A 157 2.00 9.66 14.92
C ALA A 157 2.58 10.68 13.94
N ALA A 158 3.81 10.47 13.46
CA ALA A 158 4.43 11.32 12.43
C ALA A 158 3.67 11.25 11.10
N LEU A 159 3.28 10.04 10.68
CA LEU A 159 2.47 9.83 9.48
C LEU A 159 1.06 10.43 9.61
N LEU A 160 0.51 10.53 10.82
CA LEU A 160 -0.82 11.07 11.06
C LEU A 160 -0.95 12.52 10.57
N GLU A 161 0.11 13.33 10.70
CA GLU A 161 0.10 14.73 10.27
C GLU A 161 -0.16 14.86 8.76
N ALA A 162 0.47 13.98 7.96
CA ALA A 162 0.31 13.96 6.51
C ALA A 162 -0.96 13.20 6.06
N PHE A 163 -1.32 12.12 6.76
CA PHE A 163 -2.31 11.14 6.31
C PHE A 163 -3.54 11.04 7.23
N THR A 164 -3.93 12.14 7.90
CA THR A 164 -5.10 12.16 8.80
C THR A 164 -6.38 11.69 8.10
N ASN A 165 -6.60 12.11 6.85
CA ASN A 165 -7.79 11.76 6.09
C ASN A 165 -7.80 10.27 5.71
N ASP A 166 -6.65 9.72 5.33
CA ASP A 166 -6.47 8.30 5.06
C ASP A 166 -6.78 7.45 6.29
N VAL A 167 -6.25 7.81 7.46
CA VAL A 167 -6.53 7.10 8.72
C VAL A 167 -8.02 7.14 9.06
N LYS A 168 -8.67 8.29 8.88
CA LYS A 168 -10.12 8.41 9.06
C LYS A 168 -10.86 7.49 8.11
N LYS A 169 -10.45 7.45 6.84
CA LYS A 169 -11.05 6.58 5.83
C LYS A 169 -10.85 5.10 6.14
N ILE A 170 -9.67 4.68 6.55
CA ILE A 170 -9.38 3.32 7.01
C ILE A 170 -10.34 2.93 8.14
N ARG A 171 -10.50 3.80 9.16
CA ARG A 171 -11.42 3.55 10.27
C ARG A 171 -12.87 3.43 9.82
N GLU A 172 -13.32 4.27 8.88
CA GLU A 172 -14.67 4.19 8.30
C GLU A 172 -14.90 2.87 7.54
N ILE A 173 -13.93 2.45 6.73
CA ILE A 173 -13.97 1.18 6.00
C ILE A 173 -14.07 0.02 6.99
N MET A 174 -13.22 0.01 8.02
CA MET A 174 -13.20 -1.06 9.03
C MET A 174 -14.48 -1.11 9.86
N ALA A 175 -15.02 0.05 10.27
CA ALA A 175 -16.28 0.11 11.01
C ALA A 175 -17.46 -0.46 10.21
N LYS A 176 -17.46 -0.26 8.88
CA LYS A 176 -18.50 -0.76 7.98
C LYS A 176 -18.36 -2.25 7.67
N ALA A 177 -17.16 -2.71 7.31
CA ALA A 177 -16.94 -4.03 6.74
C ALA A 177 -16.49 -5.10 7.75
N ALA A 178 -15.82 -4.68 8.83
CA ALA A 178 -15.27 -5.57 9.85
C ALA A 178 -15.63 -5.10 11.27
N PRO A 179 -16.92 -4.87 11.59
CA PRO A 179 -17.32 -4.46 12.94
C PRO A 179 -16.87 -5.51 13.96
N GLY A 180 -16.09 -5.07 14.95
CA GLY A 180 -15.51 -5.95 15.96
C GLY A 180 -14.46 -6.93 15.43
N GLN A 181 -13.85 -6.65 14.27
CA GLN A 181 -12.78 -7.47 13.70
C GLN A 181 -13.19 -8.92 13.39
N SER A 182 -14.45 -9.14 13.01
CA SER A 182 -14.95 -10.47 12.62
C SER A 182 -14.49 -10.84 11.21
N LEU A 183 -13.66 -11.88 11.11
CA LEU A 183 -13.16 -12.40 9.83
C LEU A 183 -14.31 -12.85 8.91
N ASP A 184 -15.28 -13.60 9.42
CA ASP A 184 -16.42 -14.10 8.62
C ASP A 184 -17.25 -12.97 8.00
N ARG A 185 -17.49 -11.89 8.77
CA ARG A 185 -18.20 -10.72 8.27
C ARG A 185 -17.41 -10.02 7.18
N LEU A 186 -16.10 -9.89 7.36
CA LEU A 186 -15.22 -9.25 6.39
C LEU A 186 -15.12 -10.07 5.09
N ILE A 187 -14.99 -11.40 5.18
CA ILE A 187 -15.00 -12.28 4.01
C ILE A 187 -16.35 -12.18 3.28
N SER A 188 -17.45 -12.21 4.02
CA SER A 188 -18.80 -12.06 3.44
C SER A 188 -18.96 -10.71 2.74
N TYR A 189 -18.43 -9.63 3.32
CA TYR A 189 -18.41 -8.32 2.70
C TYR A 189 -17.59 -8.32 1.40
N ILE A 190 -16.38 -8.90 1.42
CA ILE A 190 -15.51 -8.98 0.26
C ILE A 190 -16.18 -9.78 -0.87
N TYR A 191 -16.77 -10.94 -0.58
CA TYR A 191 -17.43 -11.75 -1.61
C TYR A 191 -18.66 -11.06 -2.21
N LYS A 192 -19.36 -10.26 -1.42
CA LYS A 192 -20.50 -9.49 -1.90
C LYS A 192 -20.10 -8.31 -2.78
N HIS A 193 -19.01 -7.62 -2.44
CA HIS A 193 -18.64 -6.35 -3.07
C HIS A 193 -17.51 -6.45 -4.11
N TYR A 194 -16.69 -7.50 -4.03
CA TYR A 194 -15.51 -7.75 -4.86
C TYR A 194 -15.44 -9.24 -5.28
N PRO A 195 -16.49 -9.78 -5.92
CA PRO A 195 -16.55 -11.19 -6.26
C PRO A 195 -15.42 -11.65 -7.22
N GLU A 196 -14.86 -10.75 -8.02
CA GLU A 196 -13.70 -11.00 -8.89
C GLU A 196 -12.42 -11.37 -8.11
N HIS A 197 -12.34 -10.97 -6.84
CA HIS A 197 -11.26 -11.31 -5.92
C HIS A 197 -11.57 -12.55 -5.07
N ALA A 198 -12.71 -13.20 -5.30
CA ALA A 198 -13.08 -14.48 -4.71
C ALA A 198 -12.82 -15.62 -5.71
N HIS A 199 -12.37 -16.78 -5.22
CA HIS A 199 -12.21 -17.96 -6.07
C HIS A 199 -13.60 -18.46 -6.52
N LYS A 200 -13.80 -18.70 -7.82
CA LYS A 200 -15.12 -19.05 -8.42
C LYS A 200 -15.77 -20.36 -7.94
N ASN A 201 -15.11 -21.13 -7.08
CA ASN A 201 -15.56 -22.45 -6.63
C ASN A 201 -16.10 -22.44 -5.17
N VAL A 202 -16.54 -21.29 -4.65
CA VAL A 202 -17.00 -21.12 -3.25
C VAL A 202 -18.53 -20.98 -3.17
N ILE A 203 -19.28 -21.55 -4.11
CA ILE A 203 -20.76 -21.68 -4.04
C ILE A 203 -21.11 -23.16 -4.02
#